data_AF-W4P5Q8-F1
#
_entry.id   AF-W4P5Q8-F1
#
_cell.length_a   1.000
_cell.length_b   1.000
_cell.length_c   1.000
_cell.angle_alpha   90.00
_cell.angle_beta   90.00
_cell.angle_gamma   90.00
#
_symmetry.space_group_name_H-M   'P 1'
#
loop_
_entity.id
_entity.type
_entity.pdbx_description
1 polymer ?
#
loop_
_entity_poly.entity_id
_entity_poly.type
_entity_poly.pdbx_seq_one_letter_code
_entity_poly.pdbx_strand_id
1 'polypeptide(L)'
;MHAILDIPPKEVSDNLELLRKDLDLKIPEKKLDRNLLIASWNIRAFGDLTRKWESEEKDNPKRDLHSVCCIAEIIRRFDVIAVQEVKANIRALRDTLKLLGEHWSLILTDVNKGDSGNGERMAYLFDTRRVKLSGLAGELVVPNEWTKVVSEKALDEQFVRTPYAVSFKSNHQTFILITLHILYGKKSSDRIKELKGIAQWLSDWATDINAYHQNLIVLGDFNIDQRGDLLDQTFLSEGLYVPPELQNPKVTRSIFNESKYYDQIAWFNGEGKRPKLSMEFINGGNYDFIGKALQNRNLSKRSLSYLLSDHYPYGPNSSCKRSNLLRSQQMSYIFSTNKTYKKRHTNLFKPACETCRRQYPEKAGFCELLPRFSGTDFSENEIKKVLSAGYQNIKE
;
A
#
# COMPACT_ATOMS: atom_id res chain seq x y z
N MET A 1 4.15 -36.18 -8.56
CA MET A 1 3.47 -34.88 -8.79
C MET A 1 4.45 -33.80 -8.37
N HIS A 2 4.70 -32.79 -9.22
CA HIS A 2 5.75 -31.79 -8.96
C HIS A 2 5.42 -30.86 -7.78
N ALA A 3 6.41 -30.53 -6.97
CA ALA A 3 6.32 -29.52 -5.93
C ALA A 3 6.76 -28.15 -6.48
N ILE A 4 6.29 -27.06 -5.85
CA ILE A 4 6.63 -25.69 -6.30
C ILE A 4 8.12 -25.35 -6.14
N LEU A 5 8.83 -26.05 -5.25
CA LEU A 5 10.27 -25.86 -5.01
C LEU A 5 11.14 -26.84 -5.79
N ASP A 6 10.55 -27.69 -6.64
CA ASP A 6 11.33 -28.55 -7.55
C ASP A 6 12.12 -27.66 -8.52
N ILE A 7 13.24 -28.18 -9.01
CA ILE A 7 14.03 -27.49 -10.03
C ILE A 7 13.17 -27.34 -11.30
N PRO A 8 12.91 -26.11 -11.78
CA PRO A 8 12.12 -25.91 -12.98
C PRO A 8 12.84 -26.46 -14.22
N PRO A 9 12.09 -26.92 -15.24
CA PRO A 9 12.64 -27.20 -16.56
C PRO A 9 13.42 -26.01 -17.12
N LYS A 10 14.34 -26.27 -18.05
CA LYS A 10 15.21 -25.23 -18.61
C LYS A 10 14.40 -24.11 -19.25
N GLU A 11 13.36 -24.46 -20.01
CA GLU A 11 12.49 -23.52 -20.71
C GLU A 11 11.73 -22.59 -19.76
N VAL A 12 11.37 -23.11 -18.58
CA VAL A 12 10.76 -22.32 -17.50
C VAL A 12 11.79 -21.38 -16.88
N SER A 13 12.99 -21.89 -16.60
CA SER A 13 14.10 -21.09 -16.05
C SER A 13 14.48 -19.93 -16.96
N ASP A 14 14.62 -20.19 -18.26
CA ASP A 14 14.98 -19.21 -19.28
C ASP A 14 13.90 -18.11 -19.39
N ASN A 15 12.60 -18.47 -19.33
CA ASN A 15 11.54 -17.47 -19.32
C ASN A 15 11.53 -16.63 -18.04
N LEU A 16 11.77 -17.23 -16.87
CA LEU A 16 11.87 -16.49 -15.60
C LEU A 16 13.05 -15.53 -15.59
N GLU A 17 14.20 -15.91 -16.18
CA GLU A 17 15.34 -14.99 -16.34
C GLU A 17 14.99 -13.80 -17.24
N LEU A 18 14.30 -14.05 -18.36
CA LEU A 18 13.81 -12.99 -19.25
C LEU A 18 12.84 -12.05 -18.52
N LEU A 19 11.92 -12.60 -17.73
CA LEU A 19 10.98 -11.83 -16.94
C LEU A 19 11.70 -10.98 -15.88
N ARG A 20 12.67 -11.54 -15.15
CA ARG A 20 13.47 -10.81 -14.16
C ARG A 20 14.22 -9.63 -14.79
N LYS A 21 14.89 -9.84 -15.92
CA LYS A 21 15.58 -8.77 -16.65
C LYS A 21 14.63 -7.65 -17.07
N ASP A 22 13.43 -7.97 -17.53
CA ASP A 22 12.43 -6.96 -17.89
C ASP A 22 11.89 -6.21 -16.65
N LEU A 23 11.66 -6.90 -15.54
CA LEU A 23 11.30 -6.29 -14.26
C LEU A 23 12.40 -5.35 -13.75
N ASP A 24 13.69 -5.73 -13.90
CA ASP A 24 14.85 -4.89 -13.53
C ASP A 24 14.90 -3.58 -14.29
N LEU A 25 14.51 -3.61 -15.57
CA LEU A 25 14.48 -2.43 -16.42
C LEU A 25 13.28 -1.52 -16.13
N LYS A 26 12.11 -2.09 -15.81
CA LYS A 26 10.85 -1.33 -15.74
C LYS A 26 10.44 -0.94 -14.33
N ILE A 27 10.79 -1.72 -13.31
CA ILE A 27 10.40 -1.46 -11.92
C ILE A 27 11.61 -0.98 -11.14
N PRO A 28 11.53 0.19 -10.48
CA PRO A 28 12.61 0.70 -9.65
C PRO A 28 13.11 -0.32 -8.63
N GLU A 29 14.40 -0.26 -8.32
CA GLU A 29 14.97 -1.11 -7.26
C GLU A 29 14.48 -0.70 -5.87
N LYS A 30 14.36 -1.70 -4.99
CA LYS A 30 14.14 -1.47 -3.56
C LYS A 30 15.42 -0.93 -2.92
N LYS A 31 15.33 0.26 -2.34
CA LYS A 31 16.44 0.97 -1.68
C LYS A 31 16.10 1.14 -0.20
N LEU A 32 16.85 0.45 0.66
CA LEU A 32 16.72 0.54 2.10
C LEU A 32 16.72 2.02 2.54
N ASP A 33 15.78 2.38 3.39
CA ASP A 33 15.62 3.73 3.97
C ASP A 33 15.41 4.88 2.98
N ARG A 34 15.21 4.60 1.69
CA ARG A 34 15.07 5.64 0.65
C ARG A 34 13.73 5.58 -0.06
N ASN A 35 13.24 4.39 -0.40
CA ASN A 35 11.94 4.24 -1.05
C ASN A 35 11.11 3.11 -0.45
N LEU A 36 9.85 3.08 -0.86
CA LEU A 36 8.88 2.02 -0.67
C LEU A 36 8.14 1.82 -1.99
N LEU A 37 8.05 0.56 -2.41
CA LEU A 37 7.32 0.15 -3.61
C LEU A 37 6.01 -0.49 -3.17
N ILE A 38 4.90 0.18 -3.42
CA ILE A 38 3.56 -0.26 -3.03
C ILE A 38 2.78 -0.56 -4.31
N ALA A 39 2.08 -1.68 -4.34
CA ALA A 39 1.23 -2.03 -5.47
C ALA A 39 -0.13 -2.58 -5.03
N SER A 40 -1.05 -2.58 -5.99
CA SER A 40 -2.25 -3.41 -6.00
C SER A 40 -2.24 -4.29 -7.24
N TRP A 41 -2.76 -5.52 -7.10
CA TRP A 41 -2.94 -6.42 -8.23
C TRP A 41 -4.14 -7.34 -8.00
N ASN A 42 -5.19 -7.16 -8.79
CA ASN A 42 -6.21 -8.19 -8.93
C ASN A 42 -5.57 -9.38 -9.67
N ILE A 43 -5.46 -10.53 -9.01
CA ILE A 43 -4.97 -11.77 -9.62
C ILE A 43 -6.18 -12.67 -9.84
N ARG A 44 -6.63 -12.75 -11.09
CA ARG A 44 -7.84 -13.44 -11.51
C ARG A 44 -8.01 -14.81 -10.82
N ALA A 45 -9.05 -14.97 -10.01
CA ALA A 45 -9.36 -16.22 -9.30
C ALA A 45 -8.13 -16.89 -8.67
N PHE A 46 -7.36 -16.16 -7.85
CA PHE A 46 -6.12 -16.64 -7.24
C PHE A 46 -6.38 -17.66 -6.13
N GLY A 47 -6.54 -18.92 -6.55
CA GLY A 47 -6.96 -20.00 -5.68
C GLY A 47 -6.13 -21.26 -5.80
N ASP A 48 -6.71 -22.30 -6.41
CA ASP A 48 -6.03 -23.57 -6.66
C ASP A 48 -5.10 -23.49 -7.90
N LEU A 49 -4.30 -24.52 -8.10
CA LEU A 49 -3.39 -24.68 -9.25
C LEU A 49 -3.24 -26.15 -9.68
N THR A 50 -2.90 -26.35 -10.94
CA THR A 50 -2.48 -27.63 -11.51
C THR A 50 -1.00 -27.89 -11.22
N ARG A 51 -0.69 -29.06 -10.64
CA ARG A 51 0.67 -29.46 -10.24
C ARG A 51 1.51 -30.00 -11.41
N LYS A 52 1.59 -29.20 -12.47
CA LYS A 52 2.42 -29.40 -13.66
C LYS A 52 3.19 -28.10 -13.93
N TRP A 53 4.34 -28.20 -14.60
CA TRP A 53 5.06 -27.01 -15.05
C TRP A 53 4.33 -26.27 -16.16
N GLU A 54 3.59 -27.00 -16.98
CA GLU A 54 2.77 -26.47 -18.05
C GLU A 54 1.43 -27.21 -18.04
N SER A 55 0.34 -26.47 -17.89
CA SER A 55 -1.03 -26.98 -17.97
C SER A 55 -1.46 -27.27 -19.41
N GLU A 56 -2.26 -28.32 -19.59
CA GLU A 56 -2.86 -28.73 -20.85
C GLU A 56 -4.31 -28.23 -21.00
N GLU A 57 -4.90 -28.43 -22.17
CA GLU A 57 -6.28 -27.99 -22.46
C GLU A 57 -7.35 -28.60 -21.56
N LYS A 58 -7.13 -29.81 -21.03
CA LYS A 58 -8.08 -30.50 -20.15
C LYS A 58 -7.87 -30.19 -18.67
N ASP A 59 -6.74 -29.58 -18.30
CA ASP A 59 -6.44 -29.28 -16.90
C ASP A 59 -7.32 -28.14 -16.37
N ASN A 60 -7.78 -28.29 -15.14
CA ASN A 60 -8.57 -27.29 -14.41
C ASN A 60 -8.17 -27.34 -12.92
N PRO A 61 -7.75 -26.22 -12.30
CA PRO A 61 -7.59 -24.87 -12.89
C PRO A 61 -6.42 -24.78 -13.88
N LYS A 62 -6.45 -23.77 -14.76
CA LYS A 62 -5.37 -23.53 -15.74
C LYS A 62 -4.06 -23.09 -15.09
N ARG A 63 -4.10 -22.31 -14.01
CA ARG A 63 -2.91 -21.88 -13.29
C ARG A 63 -2.00 -23.08 -12.96
N ASP A 64 -0.75 -22.99 -13.36
CA ASP A 64 0.27 -24.04 -13.23
C ASP A 64 1.53 -23.54 -12.50
N LEU A 65 2.51 -24.41 -12.26
CA LEU A 65 3.70 -24.05 -11.49
C LEU A 65 4.51 -22.92 -12.15
N HIS A 66 4.64 -22.92 -13.49
CA HIS A 66 5.35 -21.85 -14.20
C HIS A 66 4.65 -20.51 -14.01
N SER A 67 3.33 -20.45 -14.14
CA SER A 67 2.57 -19.21 -13.90
C SER A 67 2.70 -18.70 -12.45
N VAL A 68 2.74 -19.59 -11.45
CA VAL A 68 2.97 -19.23 -10.05
C VAL A 68 4.38 -18.68 -9.83
N CYS A 69 5.39 -19.23 -10.52
CA CYS A 69 6.74 -18.66 -10.51
C CYS A 69 6.77 -17.24 -11.09
N CYS A 70 6.11 -16.98 -12.22
CA CYS A 70 6.01 -15.63 -12.78
C CYS A 70 5.30 -14.65 -11.82
N ILE A 71 4.19 -15.06 -11.20
CA ILE A 71 3.48 -14.25 -10.18
C ILE A 71 4.42 -13.91 -9.03
N ALA A 72 5.20 -14.87 -8.53
CA ALA A 72 6.16 -14.65 -7.46
C ALA A 72 7.27 -13.65 -7.86
N GLU A 73 7.81 -13.73 -9.08
CA GLU A 73 8.81 -12.77 -9.57
C GLU A 73 8.27 -11.34 -9.62
N ILE A 74 7.02 -11.16 -10.06
CA ILE A 74 6.36 -9.86 -10.10
C ILE A 74 6.13 -9.32 -8.67
N ILE A 75 5.57 -10.14 -7.78
CA ILE A 75 5.31 -9.74 -6.38
C ILE A 75 6.60 -9.34 -5.67
N ARG A 76 7.70 -10.07 -5.91
CA ARG A 76 9.01 -9.85 -5.27
C ARG A 76 9.55 -8.43 -5.44
N ARG A 77 9.10 -7.72 -6.48
CA ARG A 77 9.51 -6.34 -6.80
C ARG A 77 9.00 -5.32 -5.81
N PHE A 78 7.89 -5.59 -5.14
CA PHE A 78 7.27 -4.65 -4.23
C PHE A 78 7.71 -4.89 -2.78
N ASP A 79 7.47 -3.89 -1.93
CA ASP A 79 7.64 -3.98 -0.48
C ASP A 79 6.34 -4.43 0.20
N VAL A 80 5.21 -3.93 -0.28
CA VAL A 80 3.86 -4.36 0.07
C VAL A 80 3.01 -4.39 -1.20
N ILE A 81 2.26 -5.46 -1.40
CA ILE A 81 1.28 -5.55 -2.48
C ILE A 81 -0.07 -6.01 -1.94
N ALA A 82 -1.13 -5.29 -2.32
CA ALA A 82 -2.50 -5.75 -2.11
C ALA A 82 -2.90 -6.68 -3.25
N VAL A 83 -3.45 -7.84 -2.91
CA VAL A 83 -3.89 -8.85 -3.85
C VAL A 83 -5.39 -9.06 -3.66
N GLN A 84 -6.15 -8.84 -4.73
CA GLN A 84 -7.59 -9.12 -4.79
C GLN A 84 -7.85 -10.49 -5.43
N GLU A 85 -9.11 -10.96 -5.34
CA GLU A 85 -9.56 -12.26 -5.86
C GLU A 85 -8.85 -13.51 -5.29
N VAL A 86 -8.30 -13.42 -4.07
CA VAL A 86 -7.76 -14.59 -3.38
C VAL A 86 -8.92 -15.52 -3.01
N LYS A 87 -8.93 -16.76 -3.50
CA LYS A 87 -10.08 -17.67 -3.29
C LYS A 87 -10.05 -18.38 -1.94
N ALA A 88 -11.16 -19.06 -1.62
CA ALA A 88 -11.32 -19.92 -0.45
C ALA A 88 -10.17 -20.93 -0.30
N ASN A 89 -9.81 -21.60 -1.40
CA ASN A 89 -8.62 -22.44 -1.49
C ASN A 89 -7.40 -21.57 -1.82
N ILE A 90 -6.48 -21.42 -0.88
CA ILE A 90 -5.29 -20.57 -1.00
C ILE A 90 -4.03 -21.32 -1.46
N ARG A 91 -4.15 -22.44 -2.18
CA ARG A 91 -2.99 -23.28 -2.55
C ARG A 91 -1.95 -22.52 -3.37
N ALA A 92 -2.37 -21.77 -4.39
CA ALA A 92 -1.47 -20.99 -5.23
C ALA A 92 -0.80 -19.86 -4.42
N LEU A 93 -1.55 -19.16 -3.57
CA LEU A 93 -1.01 -18.14 -2.67
C LEU A 93 0.05 -18.71 -1.72
N ARG A 94 -0.20 -19.88 -1.12
CA ARG A 94 0.77 -20.56 -0.24
C ARG A 94 2.05 -20.93 -0.99
N ASP A 95 1.92 -21.38 -2.23
CA ASP A 95 3.07 -21.73 -3.07
C ASP A 95 3.86 -20.52 -3.52
N THR A 96 3.18 -19.42 -3.87
CA THR A 96 3.82 -18.12 -4.09
C THR A 96 4.60 -17.68 -2.86
N LEU A 97 4.06 -17.80 -1.64
CA LEU A 97 4.79 -17.46 -0.42
C LEU A 97 6.05 -18.33 -0.21
N LYS A 98 5.99 -19.63 -0.52
CA LYS A 98 7.17 -20.50 -0.46
C LYS A 98 8.28 -20.04 -1.41
N LEU A 99 7.91 -19.63 -2.64
CA LEU A 99 8.85 -19.09 -3.61
C LEU A 99 9.41 -17.73 -3.18
N LEU A 100 8.58 -16.89 -2.57
CA LEU A 100 9.00 -15.57 -2.09
C LEU A 100 10.01 -15.70 -0.94
N GLY A 101 9.85 -16.72 -0.08
CA GLY A 101 10.79 -17.09 0.97
C GLY A 101 10.39 -16.58 2.36
N GLU A 102 11.19 -16.92 3.37
CA GLU A 102 10.89 -16.68 4.80
C GLU A 102 10.71 -15.21 5.19
N HIS A 103 11.24 -14.29 4.38
CA HIS A 103 11.11 -12.86 4.62
C HIS A 103 9.81 -12.27 4.09
N TRP A 104 8.90 -13.09 3.56
CA TRP A 104 7.59 -12.63 3.12
C TRP A 104 6.51 -13.09 4.08
N SER A 105 5.65 -12.15 4.46
CA SER A 105 4.50 -12.40 5.32
C SER A 105 3.21 -12.02 4.59
N LEU A 106 2.11 -12.53 5.12
CA LEU A 106 0.77 -12.40 4.58
C LEU A 106 -0.19 -11.98 5.70
N ILE A 107 -1.12 -11.09 5.40
CA ILE A 107 -2.31 -10.82 6.21
C ILE A 107 -3.50 -10.74 5.26
N LEU A 108 -4.62 -11.37 5.62
CA LEU A 108 -5.80 -11.50 4.76
C LEU A 108 -7.09 -11.40 5.57
N THR A 109 -8.15 -11.01 4.89
CA THR A 109 -9.54 -11.18 5.35
C THR A 109 -9.94 -12.65 5.30
N ASP A 110 -10.99 -13.02 6.03
CA ASP A 110 -11.65 -14.31 5.79
C ASP A 110 -12.62 -14.23 4.61
N VAL A 111 -13.10 -15.38 4.14
CA VAL A 111 -14.16 -15.43 3.12
C VAL A 111 -15.47 -14.98 3.73
N ASN A 112 -16.13 -14.02 3.09
CA ASN A 112 -17.51 -13.69 3.41
C ASN A 112 -18.42 -14.90 3.15
N LYS A 113 -19.18 -15.30 4.17
CA LYS A 113 -20.11 -16.44 4.09
C LYS A 113 -21.30 -16.06 3.20
N GLY A 114 -21.60 -16.90 2.20
CA GLY A 114 -22.70 -16.69 1.25
C GLY A 114 -22.22 -16.56 -0.19
N ASP A 115 -23.12 -16.78 -1.15
CA ASP A 115 -22.79 -16.85 -2.59
C ASP A 115 -22.31 -15.51 -3.16
N SER A 116 -22.78 -14.39 -2.61
CA SER A 116 -22.45 -13.03 -3.07
C SER A 116 -20.95 -12.73 -2.99
N GLY A 117 -20.22 -13.31 -2.02
CA GLY A 117 -18.79 -13.08 -1.80
C GLY A 117 -17.88 -13.80 -2.78
N ASN A 118 -18.44 -14.65 -3.64
CA ASN A 118 -17.72 -15.52 -4.57
C ASN A 118 -16.59 -16.35 -3.91
N GLY A 119 -16.60 -16.52 -2.59
CA GLY A 119 -15.50 -17.17 -1.88
C GLY A 119 -14.16 -16.43 -2.00
N GLU A 120 -14.16 -15.11 -2.10
CA GLU A 120 -12.97 -14.27 -2.26
C GLU A 120 -12.51 -13.61 -0.96
N ARG A 121 -11.22 -13.23 -0.95
CA ARG A 121 -10.52 -12.54 0.12
C ARG A 121 -9.67 -11.43 -0.48
N MET A 122 -9.41 -10.44 0.35
CA MET A 122 -8.38 -9.43 0.15
C MET A 122 -7.17 -9.78 1.00
N ALA A 123 -5.98 -9.68 0.40
CA ALA A 123 -4.73 -10.02 1.04
C ALA A 123 -3.69 -8.91 0.86
N TYR A 124 -2.80 -8.77 1.83
CA TYR A 124 -1.54 -8.05 1.67
C TYR A 124 -0.38 -9.01 1.84
N LEU A 125 0.52 -9.02 0.85
CA LEU A 125 1.81 -9.70 0.94
C LEU A 125 2.90 -8.64 1.10
N PHE A 126 3.85 -8.89 1.99
CA PHE A 126 4.86 -7.89 2.32
C PHE A 126 6.21 -8.46 2.74
N ASP A 127 7.28 -7.74 2.39
CA ASP A 127 8.67 -8.08 2.69
C ASP A 127 9.04 -7.58 4.11
N THR A 128 9.15 -8.51 5.06
CA THR A 128 9.35 -8.22 6.50
C THR A 128 10.70 -7.56 6.82
N ARG A 129 11.64 -7.57 5.88
CA ARG A 129 12.90 -6.83 5.98
C ARG A 129 12.72 -5.33 5.77
N ARG A 130 11.62 -4.93 5.12
CA ARG A 130 11.36 -3.56 4.64
C ARG A 130 10.19 -2.92 5.37
N VAL A 131 9.18 -3.71 5.73
CA VAL A 131 7.95 -3.23 6.35
C VAL A 131 7.46 -4.22 7.43
N LYS A 132 6.82 -3.70 8.46
CA LYS A 132 6.19 -4.49 9.53
C LYS A 132 4.75 -4.03 9.74
N LEU A 133 3.89 -4.89 10.25
CA LEU A 133 2.56 -4.47 10.71
C LEU A 133 2.70 -3.49 11.88
N SER A 134 1.91 -2.42 11.90
CA SER A 134 1.92 -1.44 13.00
C SER A 134 0.78 -1.60 14.01
N GLY A 135 -0.15 -2.52 13.78
CA GLY A 135 -1.14 -2.94 14.79
C GLY A 135 -2.61 -2.75 14.41
N LEU A 136 -2.92 -1.88 13.45
CA LEU A 136 -4.26 -1.78 12.88
C LEU A 136 -4.42 -2.77 11.71
N ALA A 137 -5.47 -3.58 11.78
CA ALA A 137 -6.05 -4.35 10.69
C ALA A 137 -7.56 -4.41 10.92
N GLY A 138 -8.37 -4.05 9.92
CA GLY A 138 -9.82 -3.97 10.08
C GLY A 138 -10.57 -3.79 8.77
N GLU A 139 -11.82 -4.19 8.79
CA GLU A 139 -12.76 -4.00 7.68
C GLU A 139 -13.61 -2.76 7.91
N LEU A 140 -13.81 -1.98 6.86
CA LEU A 140 -14.53 -0.72 6.93
C LEU A 140 -16.00 -0.96 6.60
N VAL A 141 -16.85 -0.84 7.62
CA VAL A 141 -18.31 -0.95 7.47
C VAL A 141 -18.89 0.46 7.54
N VAL A 142 -19.53 0.91 6.46
CA VAL A 142 -20.29 2.16 6.43
C VAL A 142 -21.45 2.06 7.44
N PRO A 143 -21.57 3.00 8.40
CA PRO A 143 -22.65 3.00 9.38
C PRO A 143 -24.04 3.18 8.76
N ASN A 144 -25.06 2.58 9.37
CA ASN A 144 -26.44 2.65 8.89
C ASN A 144 -26.99 4.08 8.82
N GLU A 145 -26.50 4.97 9.70
CA GLU A 145 -26.90 6.37 9.75
C GLU A 145 -26.48 7.14 8.50
N TRP A 146 -25.42 6.67 7.83
CA TRP A 146 -24.90 7.25 6.59
C TRP A 146 -25.45 6.54 5.36
N THR A 147 -26.11 5.40 5.56
CA THR A 147 -26.87 4.68 4.53
C THR A 147 -28.37 5.00 4.55
N LYS A 148 -28.83 6.07 5.25
CA LYS A 148 -30.23 6.53 5.25
C LYS A 148 -30.85 6.83 3.87
N VAL A 149 -30.07 6.69 2.79
CA VAL A 149 -30.46 6.88 1.38
C VAL A 149 -30.26 5.61 0.53
N VAL A 150 -29.86 4.50 1.13
CA VAL A 150 -29.50 3.25 0.44
C VAL A 150 -30.51 2.15 0.83
N SER A 151 -30.98 1.41 -0.16
CA SER A 151 -32.00 0.37 0.00
C SER A 151 -31.48 -0.80 0.86
N GLU A 152 -32.38 -1.61 1.46
CA GLU A 152 -32.02 -2.80 2.23
C GLU A 152 -31.05 -3.74 1.48
N LYS A 153 -31.17 -3.81 0.15
CA LYS A 153 -30.24 -4.57 -0.72
C LYS A 153 -28.79 -4.09 -0.66
N ALA A 154 -28.55 -2.80 -0.49
CA ALA A 154 -27.19 -2.28 -0.44
C ALA A 154 -26.51 -2.55 0.91
N LEU A 155 -27.29 -2.70 1.99
CA LEU A 155 -26.76 -3.21 3.26
C LEU A 155 -26.31 -4.66 3.08
N ASP A 156 -27.08 -5.49 2.37
CA ASP A 156 -26.70 -6.88 2.07
C ASP A 156 -25.45 -6.98 1.18
N GLU A 157 -25.27 -6.05 0.23
CA GLU A 157 -24.09 -6.01 -0.66
C GLU A 157 -22.82 -5.48 0.03
N GLN A 158 -22.96 -4.59 1.02
CA GLN A 158 -21.84 -3.97 1.72
C GLN A 158 -21.00 -4.99 2.51
N PHE A 159 -21.61 -6.03 3.07
CA PHE A 159 -20.93 -7.11 3.79
C PHE A 159 -20.15 -8.07 2.88
N VAL A 160 -20.29 -7.93 1.56
CA VAL A 160 -19.75 -8.89 0.60
C VAL A 160 -18.31 -8.56 0.22
N ARG A 161 -17.92 -7.27 0.23
CA ARG A 161 -16.56 -6.78 -0.12
C ARG A 161 -16.21 -5.48 0.63
N THR A 162 -16.30 -5.53 1.94
CA THR A 162 -15.86 -4.46 2.86
C THR A 162 -14.43 -4.02 2.57
N PRO A 163 -14.14 -2.73 2.40
CA PRO A 163 -12.77 -2.26 2.24
C PRO A 163 -11.88 -2.76 3.39
N TYR A 164 -10.70 -3.28 3.08
CA TYR A 164 -9.81 -3.87 4.07
C TYR A 164 -8.62 -2.96 4.34
N ALA A 165 -8.53 -2.45 5.56
CA ALA A 165 -7.49 -1.52 6.00
C ALA A 165 -6.42 -2.25 6.84
N VAL A 166 -5.15 -2.08 6.48
CA VAL A 166 -4.01 -2.58 7.25
C VAL A 166 -2.95 -1.51 7.39
N SER A 167 -2.47 -1.33 8.62
CA SER A 167 -1.37 -0.41 8.91
C SER A 167 -0.02 -1.12 8.88
N PHE A 168 0.92 -0.47 8.20
CA PHE A 168 2.30 -0.86 8.06
C PHE A 168 3.22 0.23 8.58
N LYS A 169 4.41 -0.19 8.97
CA LYS A 169 5.50 0.69 9.38
C LYS A 169 6.75 0.32 8.62
N SER A 170 7.38 1.31 8.01
CA SER A 170 8.75 1.22 7.53
C SER A 170 9.57 2.31 8.22
N ASN A 171 10.66 1.92 8.87
CA ASN A 171 11.46 2.82 9.71
C ASN A 171 10.61 3.60 10.73
N HIS A 172 10.55 4.92 10.58
CA HIS A 172 9.77 5.81 11.44
C HIS A 172 8.43 6.21 10.84
N GLN A 173 8.12 5.73 9.62
CA GLN A 173 6.93 6.10 8.91
C GLN A 173 5.86 5.01 9.02
N THR A 174 4.70 5.40 9.54
CA THR A 174 3.49 4.58 9.50
C THR A 174 2.63 4.99 8.30
N PHE A 175 2.04 4.00 7.64
CA PHE A 175 1.08 4.17 6.57
C PHE A 175 0.00 3.10 6.65
N ILE A 176 -1.23 3.46 6.30
CA ILE A 176 -2.38 2.57 6.19
C ILE A 176 -2.63 2.37 4.70
N LEU A 177 -2.71 1.10 4.30
CA LEU A 177 -3.23 0.72 2.99
C LEU A 177 -4.67 0.26 3.17
N ILE A 178 -5.56 0.73 2.31
CA ILE A 178 -6.96 0.35 2.29
C ILE A 178 -7.26 -0.21 0.91
N THR A 179 -7.52 -1.51 0.83
CA THR A 179 -7.83 -2.17 -0.44
C THR A 179 -9.34 -2.23 -0.65
N LEU A 180 -9.78 -1.79 -1.84
CA LEU A 180 -11.14 -1.94 -2.31
C LEU A 180 -11.19 -2.96 -3.46
N HIS A 181 -12.28 -3.72 -3.51
CA HIS A 181 -12.61 -4.58 -4.64
C HIS A 181 -14.10 -4.41 -4.97
N ILE A 182 -14.42 -3.29 -5.61
CA ILE A 182 -15.80 -2.89 -5.89
C ILE A 182 -16.39 -3.90 -6.89
N LEU A 183 -17.61 -4.43 -6.68
CA LEU A 183 -18.24 -5.37 -7.62
C LEU A 183 -18.30 -4.79 -9.05
N TYR A 184 -18.44 -5.61 -10.09
CA TYR A 184 -18.69 -5.13 -11.45
C TYR A 184 -20.21 -5.15 -11.74
N GLY A 185 -20.80 -4.09 -12.32
CA GLY A 185 -22.26 -4.08 -12.55
C GLY A 185 -22.85 -2.79 -13.10
N LYS A 186 -24.02 -2.89 -13.76
CA LYS A 186 -24.72 -1.78 -14.43
C LYS A 186 -25.12 -0.69 -13.44
N LYS A 187 -24.62 0.54 -13.70
CA LYS A 187 -25.08 1.88 -13.28
C LYS A 187 -26.38 1.95 -12.43
N SER A 188 -26.43 1.36 -11.24
CA SER A 188 -27.49 1.71 -10.30
C SER A 188 -27.08 3.01 -9.61
N SER A 189 -28.01 3.94 -9.47
CA SER A 189 -27.83 5.14 -8.65
C SER A 189 -27.43 4.79 -7.21
N ASP A 190 -27.81 3.61 -6.74
CA ASP A 190 -27.49 3.11 -5.40
C ASP A 190 -26.00 2.81 -5.21
N ARG A 191 -25.30 2.35 -6.24
CA ARG A 191 -23.83 2.18 -6.18
C ARG A 191 -23.08 3.50 -6.04
N ILE A 192 -23.54 4.56 -6.71
CA ILE A 192 -22.93 5.89 -6.55
C ILE A 192 -23.05 6.35 -5.09
N LYS A 193 -24.20 6.08 -4.44
CA LYS A 193 -24.42 6.42 -3.03
C LYS A 193 -23.50 5.61 -2.11
N GLU A 194 -23.36 4.31 -2.35
CA GLU A 194 -22.44 3.44 -1.58
C GLU A 194 -21.00 3.95 -1.69
N LEU A 195 -20.52 4.19 -2.90
CA LEU A 195 -19.16 4.71 -3.15
C LEU A 195 -18.94 6.08 -2.53
N LYS A 196 -19.95 6.97 -2.55
CA LYS A 196 -19.92 8.23 -1.81
C LYS A 196 -19.85 8.02 -0.30
N GLY A 197 -20.62 7.08 0.24
CA GLY A 197 -20.58 6.73 1.66
C GLY A 197 -19.19 6.24 2.09
N ILE A 198 -18.58 5.36 1.29
CA ILE A 198 -17.20 4.90 1.51
C ILE A 198 -16.22 6.07 1.40
N ALA A 199 -16.36 6.93 0.38
CA ALA A 199 -15.46 8.06 0.17
C ALA A 199 -15.55 9.11 1.29
N GLN A 200 -16.76 9.40 1.79
CA GLN A 200 -17.01 10.26 2.95
C GLN A 200 -16.38 9.65 4.21
N TRP A 201 -16.57 8.34 4.44
CA TRP A 201 -15.96 7.63 5.55
C TRP A 201 -14.44 7.69 5.53
N LEU A 202 -13.84 7.51 4.36
CA LEU A 202 -12.39 7.66 4.18
C LEU A 202 -11.92 9.09 4.45
N SER A 203 -12.67 10.10 4.01
CA SER A 203 -12.36 11.52 4.25
C SER A 203 -12.42 11.88 5.73
N ASP A 204 -13.47 11.44 6.43
CA ASP A 204 -13.63 11.66 7.88
C ASP A 204 -12.53 10.96 8.67
N TRP A 205 -12.25 9.70 8.32
CA TRP A 205 -11.19 8.94 8.98
C TRP A 205 -9.81 9.54 8.77
N ALA A 206 -9.51 9.99 7.55
CA ALA A 206 -8.25 10.65 7.24
C ALA A 206 -8.08 11.94 8.08
N THR A 207 -9.16 12.70 8.28
CA THR A 207 -9.16 13.93 9.08
C THR A 207 -8.90 13.64 10.57
N ASP A 208 -9.50 12.59 11.13
CA ASP A 208 -9.28 12.15 12.52
C ASP A 208 -7.84 11.61 12.73
N ILE A 209 -7.35 10.80 11.79
CA ILE A 209 -5.97 10.27 11.81
C ILE A 209 -4.89 11.36 11.83
N ASN A 210 -5.18 12.60 11.41
CA ASN A 210 -4.23 13.71 11.53
C ASN A 210 -3.74 13.91 12.99
N ALA A 211 -4.54 13.55 14.00
CA ALA A 211 -4.11 13.50 15.40
C ALA A 211 -2.93 12.54 15.64
N TYR A 212 -2.76 11.52 14.78
CA TYR A 212 -1.77 10.45 14.89
C TYR A 212 -0.73 10.43 13.74
N HIS A 213 -0.78 11.37 12.79
CA HIS A 213 0.19 11.54 11.69
C HIS A 213 0.44 10.28 10.82
N GLN A 214 -0.60 9.54 10.41
CA GLN A 214 -0.43 8.38 9.53
C GLN A 214 -0.71 8.70 8.06
N ASN A 215 0.04 8.09 7.14
CA ASN A 215 -0.21 8.20 5.70
C ASN A 215 -1.35 7.25 5.32
N LEU A 216 -2.49 7.76 4.86
CA LEU A 216 -3.59 6.92 4.40
C LEU A 216 -3.58 6.84 2.88
N ILE A 217 -3.47 5.61 2.35
CA ILE A 217 -3.45 5.32 0.92
C ILE A 217 -4.57 4.31 0.62
N VAL A 218 -5.40 4.66 -0.34
CA VAL A 218 -6.50 3.83 -0.83
C VAL A 218 -6.08 3.22 -2.17
N LEU A 219 -6.28 1.93 -2.36
CA LEU A 219 -5.85 1.20 -3.55
C LEU A 219 -6.77 0.03 -3.88
N GLY A 220 -6.67 -0.56 -5.07
CA GLY A 220 -7.44 -1.76 -5.41
C GLY A 220 -8.16 -1.66 -6.75
N ASP A 221 -8.98 -2.67 -7.02
CA ASP A 221 -9.85 -2.72 -8.18
C ASP A 221 -11.17 -2.00 -7.86
N PHE A 222 -11.32 -0.80 -8.40
CA PHE A 222 -12.50 0.02 -8.20
C PHE A 222 -13.57 -0.25 -9.27
N ASN A 223 -13.29 -1.12 -10.25
CA ASN A 223 -14.17 -1.45 -11.36
C ASN A 223 -14.70 -0.21 -12.13
N ILE A 224 -13.84 0.79 -12.30
CA ILE A 224 -14.17 2.03 -13.01
C ILE A 224 -13.99 1.86 -14.52
N ASP A 225 -15.10 1.92 -15.24
CA ASP A 225 -15.21 1.58 -16.65
C ASP A 225 -14.53 2.56 -17.62
N GLN A 226 -14.46 3.85 -17.29
CA GLN A 226 -13.85 4.89 -18.12
C GLN A 226 -13.21 5.96 -17.23
N ARG A 227 -12.23 6.70 -17.78
CA ARG A 227 -11.64 7.87 -17.12
C ARG A 227 -12.71 8.96 -17.01
N GLY A 228 -13.10 9.31 -15.79
CA GLY A 228 -14.09 10.36 -15.50
C GLY A 228 -15.40 9.85 -14.88
N ASP A 229 -16.36 10.77 -14.77
CA ASP A 229 -17.74 10.68 -14.25
C ASP A 229 -17.93 9.93 -12.92
N LEU A 230 -17.74 8.61 -12.86
CA LEU A 230 -17.96 7.86 -11.62
C LEU A 230 -16.89 8.16 -10.56
N LEU A 231 -15.61 8.20 -10.96
CA LEU A 231 -14.51 8.56 -10.07
C LEU A 231 -14.65 10.02 -9.60
N ASP A 232 -15.01 10.91 -10.51
CA ASP A 232 -15.19 12.35 -10.26
C ASP A 232 -16.36 12.61 -9.31
N GLN A 233 -17.47 11.90 -9.48
CA GLN A 233 -18.69 12.04 -8.67
C GLN A 233 -18.62 11.31 -7.32
N THR A 234 -17.57 10.54 -7.03
CA THR A 234 -17.48 9.74 -5.79
C THR A 234 -16.16 10.03 -5.06
N PHE A 235 -15.10 9.32 -5.39
CA PHE A 235 -13.83 9.38 -4.66
C PHE A 235 -13.11 10.73 -4.82
N LEU A 236 -13.07 11.31 -6.03
CA LEU A 236 -12.40 12.60 -6.22
C LEU A 236 -13.23 13.75 -5.65
N SER A 237 -14.57 13.72 -5.74
CA SER A 237 -15.41 14.75 -5.12
C SER A 237 -15.23 14.81 -3.60
N GLU A 238 -15.02 13.66 -2.96
CA GLU A 238 -14.73 13.60 -1.52
C GLU A 238 -13.25 13.85 -1.18
N GLY A 239 -12.42 14.22 -2.16
CA GLY A 239 -11.06 14.73 -1.95
C GLY A 239 -9.94 13.71 -2.03
N LEU A 240 -10.21 12.48 -2.47
CA LEU A 240 -9.11 11.61 -2.90
C LEU A 240 -8.46 12.20 -4.14
N TYR A 241 -7.15 12.08 -4.19
CA TYR A 241 -6.32 12.57 -5.26
C TYR A 241 -5.55 11.39 -5.86
N VAL A 242 -5.65 11.25 -7.18
CA VAL A 242 -4.82 10.33 -7.97
C VAL A 242 -3.77 11.17 -8.70
N PRO A 243 -2.47 10.86 -8.56
CA PRO A 243 -1.42 11.67 -9.16
C PRO A 243 -1.44 11.58 -10.70
N PRO A 244 -1.02 12.65 -11.43
CA PRO A 244 -1.01 12.70 -12.89
C PRO A 244 -0.29 11.54 -13.57
N GLU A 245 0.79 11.03 -12.97
CA GLU A 245 1.57 9.90 -13.47
C GLU A 245 0.72 8.64 -13.55
N LEU A 246 -0.12 8.42 -12.55
CA LEU A 246 -1.07 7.32 -12.49
C LEU A 246 -2.27 7.58 -13.43
N GLN A 247 -2.68 8.84 -13.58
CA GLN A 247 -3.66 9.30 -14.57
C GLN A 247 -3.14 9.35 -16.00
N ASN A 248 -1.93 8.90 -16.30
CA ASN A 248 -1.41 8.92 -17.66
C ASN A 248 -2.12 7.85 -18.54
N PRO A 249 -2.64 8.18 -19.74
CA PRO A 249 -3.24 7.23 -20.69
C PRO A 249 -2.39 6.01 -21.01
N LYS A 250 -1.06 6.15 -20.99
CA LYS A 250 -0.10 5.06 -21.26
C LYS A 250 0.00 4.05 -20.13
N VAL A 251 -0.40 4.44 -18.92
CA VAL A 251 -0.52 3.51 -17.81
C VAL A 251 -1.86 2.83 -17.99
N THR A 252 -1.87 1.53 -18.22
CA THR A 252 -3.07 0.71 -18.50
C THR A 252 -3.35 -0.22 -17.32
N ARG A 253 -4.59 -0.71 -17.17
CA ARG A 253 -5.01 -1.58 -16.03
C ARG A 253 -5.41 -2.97 -16.43
N SER A 254 -5.93 -3.13 -17.65
CA SER A 254 -6.39 -4.41 -18.17
C SER A 254 -5.56 -4.86 -19.37
N ILE A 255 -5.37 -6.17 -19.50
CA ILE A 255 -4.75 -6.78 -20.68
C ILE A 255 -5.65 -6.71 -21.93
N PHE A 256 -6.97 -6.60 -21.74
CA PHE A 256 -7.95 -6.69 -22.83
C PHE A 256 -8.36 -5.32 -23.37
N ASN A 257 -8.49 -4.33 -22.49
CA ASN A 257 -8.96 -3.01 -22.87
C ASN A 257 -8.22 -1.92 -22.10
N GLU A 258 -7.34 -1.22 -22.81
CA GLU A 258 -6.47 -0.17 -22.30
C GLU A 258 -7.23 1.08 -21.85
N SER A 259 -8.47 1.27 -22.32
CA SER A 259 -9.34 2.39 -21.89
C SER A 259 -9.95 2.17 -20.51
N LYS A 260 -9.97 0.93 -20.01
CA LYS A 260 -10.52 0.60 -18.69
C LYS A 260 -9.60 1.07 -17.58
N TYR A 261 -10.21 1.69 -16.57
CA TYR A 261 -9.51 2.37 -15.49
C TYR A 261 -9.87 1.75 -14.14
N TYR A 262 -9.95 0.40 -14.13
CA TYR A 262 -10.43 -0.39 -13.01
C TYR A 262 -9.62 -0.17 -11.74
N ASP A 263 -8.30 -0.38 -11.78
CA ASP A 263 -7.45 -0.27 -10.60
C ASP A 263 -7.00 1.17 -10.31
N GLN A 264 -7.17 1.57 -9.05
CA GLN A 264 -6.84 2.90 -8.54
C GLN A 264 -5.86 2.84 -7.39
N ILE A 265 -5.07 3.92 -7.25
CA ILE A 265 -4.31 4.24 -6.05
C ILE A 265 -4.44 5.74 -5.83
N ALA A 266 -4.94 6.13 -4.66
CA ALA A 266 -5.30 7.49 -4.32
C ALA A 266 -5.00 7.79 -2.85
N TRP A 267 -4.85 9.07 -2.53
CA TRP A 267 -4.68 9.56 -1.16
C TRP A 267 -5.20 10.98 -1.04
N PHE A 268 -5.33 11.50 0.18
CA PHE A 268 -5.69 12.90 0.40
C PHE A 268 -4.45 13.80 0.24
N ASN A 269 -4.56 14.88 -0.52
CA ASN A 269 -3.42 15.71 -0.94
C ASN A 269 -3.23 17.01 -0.15
N GLY A 270 -4.06 17.28 0.88
CA GLY A 270 -4.04 18.52 1.66
C GLY A 270 -5.12 19.54 1.31
N GLU A 271 -5.89 19.34 0.23
CA GLU A 271 -6.97 20.24 -0.15
C GLU A 271 -8.16 20.17 0.81
N GLY A 272 -8.83 21.31 1.03
CA GLY A 272 -10.04 21.35 1.86
C GLY A 272 -9.82 21.00 3.35
N LYS A 273 -8.62 21.25 3.90
CA LYS A 273 -8.18 20.87 5.26
C LYS A 273 -8.03 19.36 5.50
N ARG A 274 -8.10 18.53 4.44
CA ARG A 274 -7.83 17.09 4.52
C ARG A 274 -6.35 16.84 4.75
N PRO A 275 -5.93 15.69 5.32
CA PRO A 275 -4.51 15.40 5.51
C PRO A 275 -3.79 15.26 4.17
N LYS A 276 -2.47 15.47 4.20
CA LYS A 276 -1.56 15.17 3.09
C LYS A 276 -0.63 14.04 3.51
N LEU A 277 -0.18 13.22 2.56
CA LEU A 277 0.92 12.29 2.80
C LEU A 277 2.16 13.03 3.35
N SER A 278 2.73 12.51 4.42
CA SER A 278 4.07 12.87 4.88
C SER A 278 5.16 12.19 4.06
N MET A 279 4.83 11.07 3.41
CA MET A 279 5.66 10.43 2.39
C MET A 279 5.59 11.23 1.09
N GLU A 280 6.72 11.34 0.42
CA GLU A 280 6.79 11.97 -0.90
C GLU A 280 6.53 10.89 -1.97
N PHE A 281 5.57 11.13 -2.84
CA PHE A 281 5.39 10.33 -4.04
C PHE A 281 6.48 10.66 -5.07
N ILE A 282 7.18 9.65 -5.61
CA ILE A 282 8.25 9.86 -6.61
C ILE A 282 7.71 9.66 -8.03
N ASN A 283 7.05 8.53 -8.27
CA ASN A 283 6.51 8.14 -9.58
C ASN A 283 5.51 7.00 -9.38
N GLY A 284 4.77 6.59 -10.42
CA GLY A 284 3.94 5.40 -10.40
C GLY A 284 3.63 4.88 -11.80
N GLY A 285 3.17 3.63 -11.89
CA GLY A 285 2.83 3.02 -13.17
C GLY A 285 2.25 1.62 -13.02
N ASN A 286 2.12 0.92 -14.14
CA ASN A 286 1.77 -0.49 -14.21
C ASN A 286 2.96 -1.29 -14.75
N TYR A 287 3.01 -2.58 -14.43
CA TYR A 287 3.92 -3.50 -15.09
C TYR A 287 3.16 -4.38 -16.08
N ASP A 288 3.38 -4.12 -17.38
CA ASP A 288 2.86 -4.95 -18.46
C ASP A 288 3.72 -6.20 -18.63
N PHE A 289 3.17 -7.34 -18.19
CA PHE A 289 3.79 -8.66 -18.29
C PHE A 289 3.55 -9.36 -19.64
N ILE A 290 2.72 -8.79 -20.54
CA ILE A 290 2.43 -9.40 -21.84
C ILE A 290 3.71 -9.48 -22.68
N GLY A 291 3.91 -10.63 -23.32
CA GLY A 291 5.09 -10.89 -24.15
C GLY A 291 6.37 -11.09 -23.34
N LYS A 292 6.30 -11.16 -22.01
CA LYS A 292 7.43 -11.44 -21.11
C LYS A 292 7.17 -12.67 -20.25
N ALA A 293 6.13 -12.65 -19.44
CA ALA A 293 5.74 -13.81 -18.65
C ALA A 293 5.11 -14.88 -19.55
N LEU A 294 5.54 -16.13 -19.41
CA LEU A 294 5.07 -17.29 -20.20
C LEU A 294 5.26 -17.10 -21.72
N GLN A 295 6.23 -16.29 -22.13
CA GLN A 295 6.47 -15.95 -23.54
C GLN A 295 6.77 -17.18 -24.40
N ASN A 296 7.42 -18.18 -23.82
CA ASN A 296 7.79 -19.44 -24.46
C ASN A 296 6.59 -20.32 -24.84
N ARG A 297 5.36 -19.95 -24.47
CA ARG A 297 4.14 -20.75 -24.67
C ARG A 297 3.17 -20.20 -25.74
N ASN A 298 3.48 -19.06 -26.36
CA ASN A 298 2.68 -18.43 -27.41
C ASN A 298 1.16 -18.35 -27.09
N LEU A 299 0.83 -17.89 -25.88
CA LEU A 299 -0.54 -17.92 -25.36
C LEU A 299 -1.37 -16.74 -25.87
N SER A 300 -2.67 -16.99 -26.13
CA SER A 300 -3.64 -15.90 -26.31
C SER A 300 -3.79 -15.08 -25.01
N LYS A 301 -4.18 -13.80 -25.10
CA LYS A 301 -4.50 -12.97 -23.92
C LYS A 301 -5.52 -13.64 -23.00
N ARG A 302 -6.51 -14.32 -23.57
CA ARG A 302 -7.53 -15.06 -22.80
C ARG A 302 -6.90 -16.19 -21.99
N SER A 303 -6.07 -17.02 -22.59
CA SER A 303 -5.37 -18.10 -21.88
C SER A 303 -4.42 -17.55 -20.82
N LEU A 304 -3.67 -16.50 -21.15
CA LEU A 304 -2.76 -15.81 -20.22
C LEU A 304 -3.50 -15.29 -18.99
N SER A 305 -4.72 -14.76 -19.15
CA SER A 305 -5.49 -14.25 -18.01
C SER A 305 -5.83 -15.29 -16.94
N TYR A 306 -6.06 -16.54 -17.35
CA TYR A 306 -6.34 -17.64 -16.40
C TYR A 306 -5.09 -18.19 -15.71
N LEU A 307 -3.92 -17.96 -16.31
CA LEU A 307 -2.62 -18.37 -15.77
C LEU A 307 -2.07 -17.30 -14.80
N LEU A 308 -2.13 -16.03 -15.21
CA LEU A 308 -1.64 -14.88 -14.47
C LEU A 308 -2.82 -14.04 -13.95
N SER A 309 -3.24 -13.07 -14.74
CA SER A 309 -4.38 -12.19 -14.47
C SER A 309 -4.81 -11.46 -15.75
N ASP A 310 -6.03 -10.92 -15.77
CA ASP A 310 -6.51 -9.94 -16.73
C ASP A 310 -6.24 -8.49 -16.33
N HIS A 311 -5.70 -8.26 -15.13
CA HIS A 311 -5.24 -6.97 -14.63
C HIS A 311 -3.72 -6.90 -14.53
N TYR A 312 -3.17 -5.70 -14.70
CA TYR A 312 -1.76 -5.43 -14.46
C TYR A 312 -1.52 -5.08 -12.98
N PRO A 313 -0.38 -5.50 -12.39
CA PRO A 313 0.07 -4.94 -11.12
C PRO A 313 0.35 -3.44 -11.31
N TYR A 314 -0.09 -2.66 -10.33
CA TYR A 314 -0.20 -1.22 -10.45
C TYR A 314 0.20 -0.52 -9.15
N GLY A 315 1.06 0.50 -9.23
CA GLY A 315 1.19 1.42 -8.10
C GLY A 315 2.39 2.36 -8.05
N PRO A 316 2.49 3.12 -6.94
CA PRO A 316 3.49 4.15 -6.74
C PRO A 316 4.85 3.59 -6.28
N ASN A 317 5.90 4.27 -6.73
CA ASN A 317 7.19 4.35 -6.06
C ASN A 317 7.17 5.58 -5.13
N SER A 318 7.16 5.35 -3.83
CA SER A 318 7.17 6.40 -2.81
C SER A 318 8.55 6.52 -2.19
N SER A 319 8.95 7.75 -1.85
CA SER A 319 10.17 8.01 -1.08
C SER A 319 9.82 7.96 0.40
N CYS A 320 10.64 7.22 1.15
CA CYS A 320 10.68 7.34 2.60
C CYS A 320 11.85 8.29 2.95
N LYS A 321 11.86 9.51 2.40
CA LYS A 321 12.79 10.53 2.90
C LYS A 321 12.53 10.73 4.39
N ARG A 322 13.59 10.97 5.18
CA ARG A 322 13.47 11.41 6.57
C ARG A 322 12.59 12.67 6.59
N SER A 323 11.29 12.52 6.82
CA SER A 323 10.45 13.63 7.25
C SER A 323 11.07 14.12 8.55
N ASN A 324 11.37 15.43 8.61
CA ASN A 324 12.19 16.07 9.64
C ASN A 324 12.03 15.42 11.02
N LEU A 325 13.05 14.64 11.38
CA LEU A 325 13.08 13.71 12.52
C LEU A 325 12.84 14.40 13.87
N LEU A 326 13.08 15.71 13.92
CA LEU A 326 12.84 16.54 15.09
C LEU A 326 11.34 16.85 15.33
N ARG A 327 10.43 16.60 14.36
CA ARG A 327 8.97 16.75 14.57
C ARG A 327 8.35 15.66 15.43
N SER A 328 8.71 14.38 15.26
CA SER A 328 7.98 13.28 15.92
C SER A 328 8.55 12.87 17.29
N GLN A 329 9.86 12.95 17.51
CA GLN A 329 10.45 12.54 18.80
C GLN A 329 10.35 13.60 19.92
N GLN A 330 10.18 14.88 19.58
CA GLN A 330 10.11 15.95 20.59
C GLN A 330 8.70 16.20 21.14
N MET A 331 7.65 15.85 20.39
CA MET A 331 6.26 16.03 20.86
C MET A 331 5.96 15.19 22.10
N SER A 332 6.59 14.02 22.24
CA SER A 332 6.43 13.14 23.41
C SER A 332 7.14 13.66 24.67
N TYR A 333 8.18 14.50 24.52
CA TYR A 333 8.99 14.97 25.65
C TYR A 333 8.62 16.37 26.15
N ILE A 334 7.96 17.18 25.31
CA ILE A 334 7.68 18.59 25.60
C ILE A 334 6.28 18.80 26.21
N PHE A 335 5.31 17.91 25.95
CA PHE A 335 3.99 18.00 26.57
C PHE A 335 3.90 17.17 27.85
N SER A 336 4.49 17.69 28.93
CA SER A 336 4.10 17.37 30.29
C SER A 336 4.16 18.64 31.12
N THR A 337 2.98 19.22 31.31
CA THR A 337 2.57 20.25 32.28
C THR A 337 3.56 20.54 33.43
N ASN A 338 3.81 21.83 33.67
CA ASN A 338 4.37 22.44 34.90
C ASN A 338 5.41 21.62 35.68
N LYS A 339 6.60 21.40 35.10
CA LYS A 339 7.75 20.87 35.86
C LYS A 339 8.69 22.00 36.28
N THR A 340 9.12 21.98 37.55
CA THR A 340 10.11 22.86 38.20
C THR A 340 11.40 23.05 37.38
N TYR A 341 12.03 24.24 37.44
CA TYR A 341 13.22 24.69 36.67
C TYR A 341 14.24 23.58 36.34
N LYS A 342 14.67 22.78 37.32
CA LYS A 342 15.66 21.69 37.14
C LYS A 342 15.24 20.57 36.17
N LYS A 343 13.95 20.22 36.09
CA LYS A 343 13.47 19.13 35.20
C LYS A 343 13.36 19.57 33.73
N ARG A 344 13.27 20.88 33.46
CA ARG A 344 13.13 21.43 32.11
C ARG A 344 14.45 21.36 31.33
N HIS A 345 15.59 21.59 32.00
CA HIS A 345 16.92 21.50 31.38
C HIS A 345 17.26 20.05 30.95
N THR A 346 16.87 19.05 31.74
CA THR A 346 17.07 17.63 31.39
C THR A 346 16.31 17.23 30.12
N ASN A 347 15.10 17.78 29.92
CA ASN A 347 14.27 17.48 28.75
C ASN A 347 14.77 18.14 27.46
N LEU A 348 15.58 19.21 27.55
CA LEU A 348 16.26 19.82 26.39
C LEU A 348 17.65 19.20 26.15
N PHE A 349 18.34 18.78 27.23
CA PHE A 349 19.65 18.14 27.17
C PHE A 349 19.62 16.78 26.46
N LYS A 350 18.62 15.94 26.72
CA LYS A 350 18.48 14.63 26.05
C LYS A 350 18.33 14.75 24.53
N PRO A 351 17.44 15.62 23.99
CA PRO A 351 17.42 15.94 22.57
C PRO A 351 18.75 16.46 22.04
N ALA A 352 19.46 17.32 22.78
CA ALA A 352 20.76 17.85 22.37
C ALA A 352 21.80 16.73 22.16
N CYS A 353 21.93 15.82 23.12
CA CYS A 353 22.80 14.64 23.00
C CYS A 353 22.41 13.76 21.80
N GLU A 354 21.12 13.51 21.60
CA GLU A 354 20.65 12.69 20.48
C GLU A 354 20.90 13.36 19.12
N THR A 355 20.74 14.68 19.04
CA THR A 355 21.00 15.47 17.83
C THR A 355 22.50 15.44 17.49
N CYS A 356 23.37 15.47 18.51
CA CYS A 356 24.82 15.30 18.35
C CYS A 356 25.21 13.88 17.91
N ARG A 357 24.66 12.82 18.54
CA ARG A 357 24.92 11.41 18.15
C ARG A 357 24.55 11.12 16.70
N ARG A 358 23.54 11.82 16.18
CA ARG A 358 23.08 11.73 14.79
C ARG A 358 23.82 12.67 13.82
N GLN A 359 24.90 13.31 14.27
CA GLN A 359 25.79 14.17 13.48
C GLN A 359 25.12 15.42 12.88
N TYR A 360 24.01 15.89 13.47
CA TYR A 360 23.43 17.17 13.06
C TYR A 360 24.26 18.34 13.63
N PRO A 361 24.52 19.41 12.86
CA PRO A 361 25.23 20.59 13.35
C PRO A 361 24.48 21.25 14.51
N GLU A 362 25.21 21.72 15.52
CA GLU A 362 24.64 22.38 16.70
C GLU A 362 23.76 23.60 16.33
N LYS A 363 24.21 24.38 15.35
CA LYS A 363 23.44 25.51 14.79
C LYS A 363 22.09 25.07 14.21
N ALA A 364 22.02 23.90 13.58
CA ALA A 364 20.78 23.37 13.02
C ALA A 364 19.82 22.93 14.14
N GLY A 365 20.32 22.25 15.16
CA GLY A 365 19.54 21.88 16.35
C GLY A 365 18.96 23.10 17.06
N PHE A 366 19.77 24.16 17.20
CA PHE A 366 19.34 25.42 17.80
C PHE A 366 18.24 26.14 16.99
N CYS A 367 18.42 26.31 15.68
CA CYS A 367 17.43 26.94 14.81
C CYS A 367 16.08 26.21 14.80
N GLU A 368 16.09 24.87 14.94
CA GLU A 368 14.87 24.08 14.94
C GLU A 368 14.14 24.07 16.29
N LEU A 369 14.88 24.20 17.39
CA LEU A 369 14.34 24.20 18.74
C LEU A 369 13.78 25.57 19.16
N LEU A 370 14.41 26.67 18.70
CA LEU A 370 14.09 28.01 19.15
C LEU A 370 12.59 28.39 18.98
N PRO A 371 11.92 28.13 17.84
CA PRO A 371 10.51 28.47 17.68
C PRO A 371 9.58 27.71 18.63
N ARG A 372 9.99 26.53 19.14
CA ARG A 372 9.16 25.68 20.02
C ARG A 372 9.13 26.15 21.48
N PHE A 373 10.07 27.02 21.85
CA PHE A 373 10.09 27.69 23.15
C PHE A 373 9.54 29.12 23.06
N SER A 374 9.02 29.54 21.90
CA SER A 374 8.31 30.81 21.78
C SER A 374 7.07 30.80 22.70
N GLY A 375 6.96 31.80 23.58
CA GLY A 375 5.90 31.86 24.61
C GLY A 375 6.20 31.11 25.91
N THR A 376 7.41 30.54 26.07
CA THR A 376 7.90 30.02 27.36
C THR A 376 8.83 31.02 28.04
N ASP A 377 9.18 30.76 29.31
CA ASP A 377 10.15 31.55 30.08
C ASP A 377 11.63 31.21 29.75
N PHE A 378 11.89 30.31 28.79
CA PHE A 378 13.24 30.00 28.34
C PHE A 378 13.83 31.17 27.55
N SER A 379 14.93 31.73 28.04
CA SER A 379 15.70 32.67 27.23
C SER A 379 16.44 31.93 26.11
N GLU A 380 16.64 32.62 25.00
CA GLU A 380 17.43 32.10 23.87
C GLU A 380 18.83 31.63 24.32
N ASN A 381 19.44 32.36 25.25
CA ASN A 381 20.76 32.04 25.80
C ASN A 381 20.75 30.78 26.67
N GLU A 382 19.69 30.52 27.44
CA GLU A 382 19.55 29.28 28.20
C GLU A 382 19.38 28.06 27.27
N ILE A 383 18.60 28.21 26.19
CA ILE A 383 18.44 27.16 25.17
C ILE A 383 19.80 26.83 24.54
N LYS A 384 20.56 27.85 24.13
CA LYS A 384 21.93 27.67 23.59
C LYS A 384 22.81 26.92 24.57
N LYS A 385 22.89 27.37 25.83
CA LYS A 385 23.75 26.74 26.85
C LYS A 385 23.44 25.25 27.06
N VAL A 386 22.15 24.89 27.17
CA VAL A 386 21.76 23.48 27.40
C VAL A 386 22.02 22.63 26.16
N LEU A 387 21.82 23.18 24.95
CA LEU A 387 22.16 22.50 23.69
C LEU A 387 23.66 22.26 23.56
N SER A 388 24.47 23.29 23.76
CA SER A 388 25.93 23.19 23.70
C SER A 388 26.46 22.16 24.70
N ALA A 389 25.95 22.16 25.94
CA ALA A 389 26.34 21.19 26.96
C ALA A 389 26.00 19.74 26.54
N GLY A 390 24.84 19.51 25.93
CA GLY A 390 24.47 18.18 25.43
C GLY A 390 25.32 17.69 24.27
N TYR A 391 25.78 18.61 23.42
CA TYR A 391 26.72 18.32 22.33
C TYR A 391 28.13 18.02 22.84
N GLN A 392 28.61 18.79 23.82
CA GLN A 392 29.92 18.58 24.45
C GLN A 392 29.98 17.21 25.14
N ASN A 393 28.93 16.83 25.87
CA ASN A 393 28.83 15.52 26.54
C ASN A 393 28.91 14.30 25.60
N ILE A 394 28.68 14.47 24.30
CA ILE A 394 28.80 13.37 23.31
C ILE A 394 30.16 13.38 22.63
N LYS A 395 30.86 14.52 22.66
CA LYS A 395 32.18 14.71 22.06
C LYS A 395 33.31 14.42 23.04
N GLU A 396 33.04 14.52 24.34
CA GLU A 396 33.80 13.91 25.44
C GLU A 396 33.50 12.42 25.53
#